data_AF-A0A2W1BUT5-F1
#
_entry.id   AF-A0A2W1BUT5-F1
#
_cell.length_a   1.000
_cell.length_b   1.000
_cell.length_c   1.000
_cell.angle_alpha   90.00
_cell.angle_beta   90.00
_cell.angle_gamma   90.00
#
_symmetry.space_group_name_H-M   'P 1'
#
loop_
_entity.id
_entity.type
_entity.pdbx_description
1 polymer ?
#
loop_
_entity_poly.entity_id
_entity_poly.type
_entity_poly.pdbx_seq_one_letter_code
_entity_poly.pdbx_strand_id
1 'polypeptide(L)'
;MLDRTFQEATGPPIRVCPLYAGLPPAKQLQVWREAPPGTRKIILATNIAEASVTIPRIKCVIDTGVVKERSWSGGTGAERLRVCATSQAAGWQRAGRAGRTQPGAAYRLYTADDFRARPHHHTPEILRCPLSSTLLLLIAAGAEPSTFPLIDTPPPESVKASLSILKELGAIDNENNPKLTVIGKKMSTFPIEPKYSKVLLSAPEYNCLDEALSLISVLSSENVFHTPMHKREEAFKVKQKFLSPLGDHITLLNVFKAFCKAPLKKQWCKENYLNHKNLTYACEVRQQLLAICQKLNMTVSSCGQAYDQLLKCLLCGLFTNCAWQRGVGGAGGAGAGRYVTAAGAAAALHPASALHAVRPAPPALLYTELLSTSRTYMLTVSAIQPQWLHQVAPEYARRCRASR
;
A
#
# COMPACT_ATOMS: atom_id res chain seq x y z
N MET A 1 -28.34 38.42 36.19
CA MET A 1 -26.95 38.31 36.65
C MET A 1 -26.46 36.89 36.40
N LEU A 2 -25.87 36.63 35.23
CA LEU A 2 -25.10 35.41 34.98
C LEU A 2 -23.63 35.84 34.94
N ASP A 3 -23.05 35.95 36.13
CA ASP A 3 -21.63 36.18 36.28
C ASP A 3 -20.92 34.83 36.06
N ARG A 4 -20.37 34.65 34.86
CA ARG A 4 -19.47 33.54 34.53
C ARG A 4 -18.32 34.09 33.71
N THR A 5 -17.51 34.90 34.37
CA THR A 5 -16.09 35.03 34.07
C THR A 5 -15.43 33.66 34.32
N PHE A 6 -15.55 32.74 33.36
CA PHE A 6 -14.63 31.62 33.27
C PHE A 6 -13.27 32.22 32.91
N GLN A 7 -12.47 32.59 33.91
CA GLN A 7 -11.03 32.63 33.73
C GLN A 7 -10.63 31.26 33.20
N GLU A 8 -10.07 31.22 31.99
CA GLU A 8 -9.42 30.03 31.46
C GLU A 8 -8.35 29.63 32.48
N ALA A 9 -8.68 28.68 33.35
CA ALA A 9 -7.72 28.09 34.25
C ALA A 9 -6.61 27.52 33.36
N THR A 10 -5.43 28.10 33.43
CA THR A 10 -4.26 27.66 32.69
C THR A 10 -3.94 26.24 33.17
N GLY A 11 -4.40 25.26 32.39
CA GLY A 11 -4.15 23.85 32.67
C GLY A 11 -2.65 23.55 32.69
N PRO A 12 -2.25 22.36 33.16
CA PRO A 12 -0.84 21.96 33.12
C PRO A 12 -0.31 22.06 31.68
N PRO A 13 0.98 22.37 31.48
CA PRO A 13 1.61 22.32 30.17
C PRO A 13 1.27 21.02 29.44
N ILE A 14 1.01 21.10 28.13
CA ILE A 14 0.58 19.95 27.33
C ILE A 14 1.71 19.51 26.41
N ARG A 15 1.95 18.19 26.35
CA ARG A 15 2.81 17.56 25.36
C ARG A 15 1.98 16.67 24.44
N VAL A 16 1.89 17.04 23.17
CA VAL A 16 1.18 16.26 22.15
C VAL A 16 2.12 15.31 21.43
N CYS A 17 1.78 14.02 21.41
CA CYS A 17 2.53 12.96 20.75
C CYS A 17 1.65 12.23 19.72
N PRO A 18 1.83 12.43 18.41
CA PRO A 18 1.10 11.66 17.40
C PRO A 18 1.60 10.20 17.33
N LEU A 19 0.72 9.27 16.95
CA LEU A 19 1.03 7.85 16.77
C LEU A 19 0.26 7.25 15.58
N TYR A 20 0.94 7.05 14.46
CA TYR A 20 0.42 6.41 13.24
C TYR A 20 1.54 5.70 12.48
N ALA A 21 1.18 4.78 11.57
CA ALA A 21 2.12 3.86 10.92
C ALA A 21 3.28 4.58 10.22
N GLY A 22 2.96 5.57 9.38
CA GLY A 22 3.97 6.35 8.62
C GLY A 22 4.79 7.36 9.44
N LEU A 23 4.66 7.41 10.77
CA LEU A 23 5.45 8.31 11.60
C LEU A 23 6.88 7.77 11.79
N PRO A 24 7.94 8.60 11.74
CA PRO A 24 9.30 8.12 11.97
C PRO A 24 9.46 7.39 13.32
N PRO A 25 10.23 6.29 13.41
CA PRO A 25 10.35 5.49 14.64
C PRO A 25 10.77 6.30 15.86
N ALA A 26 11.71 7.25 15.69
CA ALA A 26 12.15 8.13 16.78
C ALA A 26 11.02 9.01 17.35
N LYS A 27 10.03 9.38 16.52
CA LYS A 27 8.84 10.12 16.97
C LYS A 27 7.79 9.19 17.57
N GLN A 28 7.58 8.00 16.99
CA GLN A 28 6.71 6.98 17.60
C GLN A 28 7.16 6.65 19.02
N LEU A 29 8.47 6.45 19.25
CA LEU A 29 9.04 6.16 20.57
C LEU A 29 8.74 7.23 21.65
N GLN A 30 8.38 8.45 21.26
CA GLN A 30 8.05 9.50 22.23
C GLN A 30 6.79 9.21 23.03
N VAL A 31 5.86 8.36 22.54
CA VAL A 31 4.65 8.04 23.31
C VAL A 31 4.97 7.21 24.57
N TRP A 32 6.06 6.45 24.57
CA TRP A 32 6.50 5.66 25.73
C TRP A 32 7.37 6.43 26.70
N ARG A 33 7.98 7.54 26.27
CA ARG A 33 8.77 8.39 27.16
C ARG A 33 7.86 9.09 28.17
N GLU A 34 8.37 9.25 29.39
CA GLU A 34 7.70 10.04 30.42
C GLU A 34 7.64 11.51 29.99
N ALA A 35 6.54 12.17 30.33
CA ALA A 35 6.45 13.62 30.16
C ALA A 35 7.18 14.31 31.32
N PRO A 36 7.69 15.54 31.13
CA PRO A 36 8.26 16.32 32.21
C PRO A 36 7.28 16.45 33.39
N PRO A 37 7.78 16.59 34.64
CA PRO A 37 6.94 16.83 35.79
C PRO A 37 5.95 17.99 35.57
N GLY A 38 4.71 17.84 36.04
CA GLY A 38 3.67 18.84 35.85
C GLY A 38 3.08 18.94 34.43
N THR A 39 3.54 18.13 33.46
CA THR A 39 3.05 18.18 32.07
C THR A 39 2.04 17.07 31.78
N ARG A 40 0.92 17.41 31.11
CA ARG A 40 -0.05 16.44 30.60
C ARG A 40 0.37 15.94 29.22
N LYS A 41 0.59 14.62 29.08
CA LYS A 41 0.83 13.97 27.80
C LYS A 41 -0.50 13.64 27.11
N ILE A 42 -0.68 14.12 25.88
CA ILE A 42 -1.83 13.81 25.02
C ILE A 42 -1.32 13.02 23.82
N ILE A 43 -1.86 11.83 23.59
CA ILE A 43 -1.47 10.97 22.48
C ILE A 43 -2.59 10.97 21.44
N LEU A 44 -2.25 11.37 20.21
CA LEU A 44 -3.17 11.35 19.08
C LEU A 44 -2.86 10.11 18.23
N ALA A 45 -3.63 9.03 18.44
CA ALA A 45 -3.33 7.73 17.85
C ALA A 45 -4.38 7.26 16.83
N THR A 46 -3.91 6.47 15.87
CA THR A 46 -4.75 5.60 15.03
C THR A 46 -5.07 4.30 15.77
N ASN A 47 -5.74 3.34 15.10
CA ASN A 47 -6.02 2.00 15.65
C ASN A 47 -4.77 1.19 16.02
N ILE A 48 -3.55 1.67 15.75
CA ILE A 48 -2.31 1.11 16.32
C ILE A 48 -2.37 1.05 17.85
N ALA A 49 -2.95 2.05 18.51
CA ALA A 49 -3.10 2.06 19.96
C ALA A 49 -4.23 1.15 20.48
N GLU A 50 -5.06 0.60 19.59
CA GLU A 50 -6.25 -0.17 19.95
C GLU A 50 -5.92 -1.55 20.49
N ALA A 51 -4.92 -2.24 19.92
CA ALA A 51 -4.59 -3.62 20.28
C ALA A 51 -3.10 -3.79 20.57
N SER A 52 -2.25 -3.42 19.61
CA SER A 52 -0.87 -3.90 19.47
C SER A 52 0.16 -3.28 20.42
N VAL A 53 -0.21 -2.29 21.23
CA VAL A 53 0.73 -1.61 22.13
C VAL A 53 0.14 -1.31 23.51
N THR A 54 1.01 -1.33 24.52
CA THR A 54 0.72 -0.80 25.84
C THR A 54 1.47 0.51 26.01
N ILE A 55 0.74 1.59 26.28
CA ILE A 55 1.33 2.87 26.65
C ILE A 55 1.09 3.06 28.15
N PRO A 56 2.14 3.30 28.95
CA PRO A 56 1.97 3.43 30.39
C PRO A 56 1.22 4.72 30.77
N ARG A 57 0.52 4.68 31.90
CA ARG A 57 -0.14 5.84 32.54
C ARG A 57 -1.24 6.52 31.71
N ILE A 58 -1.89 5.79 30.81
CA ILE A 58 -3.12 6.28 30.17
C ILE A 58 -4.25 6.21 31.20
N LYS A 59 -4.82 7.37 31.56
CA LYS A 59 -5.97 7.49 32.46
C LYS A 59 -7.26 7.89 31.75
N CYS A 60 -7.14 8.47 30.56
CA CYS A 60 -8.25 9.02 29.81
C CYS A 60 -8.11 8.62 28.34
N VAL A 61 -9.18 8.05 27.79
CA VAL A 61 -9.31 7.76 26.36
C VAL A 61 -10.45 8.61 25.82
N ILE A 62 -10.20 9.31 24.71
CA ILE A 62 -11.24 9.98 23.94
C ILE A 62 -11.39 9.20 22.64
N ASP A 63 -12.52 8.53 22.46
CA ASP A 63 -12.81 7.70 21.30
C ASP A 63 -13.72 8.44 20.31
N THR A 64 -13.19 8.76 19.14
CA THR A 64 -13.95 9.37 18.04
C THR A 64 -14.92 8.39 17.38
N GLY A 65 -14.81 7.09 17.66
CA GLY A 65 -15.70 6.07 17.14
C GLY A 65 -15.53 5.76 15.66
N VAL A 66 -14.46 6.22 15.03
CA VAL A 66 -14.17 5.96 13.61
C VAL A 66 -12.85 5.22 13.42
N VAL A 67 -12.75 4.52 12.30
CA VAL A 67 -11.54 3.86 11.82
C VAL A 67 -11.45 4.02 10.31
N LYS A 68 -10.22 3.98 9.78
CA LYS A 68 -9.99 3.98 8.33
C LYS A 68 -9.78 2.53 7.89
N GLU A 69 -10.70 2.02 7.09
CA GLU A 69 -10.71 0.62 6.65
C GLU A 69 -10.44 0.53 5.15
N ARG A 70 -9.65 -0.50 4.77
CA ARG A 70 -9.35 -0.84 3.38
C ARG A 70 -10.37 -1.87 2.91
N SER A 71 -10.98 -1.58 1.77
CA SER A 71 -11.90 -2.46 1.06
C SER A 71 -11.43 -2.60 -0.39
N TRP A 72 -11.61 -3.78 -0.98
CA TRP A 72 -11.21 -4.05 -2.35
C TRP A 72 -12.42 -4.27 -3.25
N SER A 73 -12.37 -3.70 -4.45
CA SER A 73 -13.38 -3.87 -5.49
C SER A 73 -12.86 -4.80 -6.57
N GLY A 74 -13.43 -6.00 -6.67
CA GLY A 74 -12.99 -7.01 -7.64
C GLY A 74 -13.18 -6.60 -9.09
N GLY A 75 -14.26 -5.85 -9.40
CA GLY A 75 -14.52 -5.38 -10.77
C GLY A 75 -13.53 -4.33 -11.28
N THR A 76 -13.06 -3.44 -10.39
CA THR A 76 -12.13 -2.35 -10.78
C THR A 76 -10.68 -2.64 -10.41
N GLY A 77 -10.42 -3.69 -9.61
CA GLY A 77 -9.13 -3.96 -8.97
C GLY A 77 -8.68 -2.84 -8.01
N ALA A 78 -9.59 -1.93 -7.65
CA ALA A 78 -9.26 -0.72 -6.90
C ALA A 78 -9.44 -0.93 -5.41
N GLU A 79 -8.53 -0.36 -4.65
CA GLU A 79 -8.64 -0.33 -3.21
C GLU A 79 -9.24 0.99 -2.77
N ARG A 80 -10.24 0.87 -1.92
CA ARG A 80 -10.94 1.99 -1.35
C ARG A 80 -10.61 2.07 0.13
N LEU A 81 -9.99 3.18 0.52
CA LEU A 81 -9.89 3.54 1.92
C LEU A 81 -11.08 4.40 2.30
N ARG A 82 -11.92 3.92 3.22
CA ARG A 82 -13.08 4.64 3.73
C ARG A 82 -12.96 4.84 5.23
N VAL A 83 -13.42 5.99 5.70
CA VAL A 83 -13.66 6.20 7.14
C VAL A 83 -15.02 5.58 7.47
N CYS A 84 -15.03 4.60 8.38
CA CYS A 84 -16.24 3.91 8.84
C CYS A 84 -16.33 3.97 10.37
N ALA A 85 -17.53 3.72 10.89
CA ALA A 85 -17.74 3.56 12.33
C ALA A 85 -17.02 2.29 12.83
N THR A 86 -16.49 2.35 14.05
CA THR A 86 -15.85 1.19 14.67
C THR A 86 -16.86 0.18 15.17
N SER A 87 -16.45 -1.08 15.29
CA SER A 87 -17.25 -2.11 15.95
C SER A 87 -17.36 -1.85 17.46
N GLN A 88 -18.31 -2.54 18.11
CA GLN A 88 -18.43 -2.54 19.57
C GLN A 88 -17.16 -3.09 20.23
N ALA A 89 -16.61 -4.19 19.70
CA ALA A 89 -15.37 -4.79 20.19
C ALA A 89 -14.20 -3.80 20.17
N ALA A 90 -14.03 -3.03 19.09
CA ALA A 90 -13.01 -1.98 19.03
C ALA A 90 -13.25 -0.88 20.05
N GLY A 91 -14.50 -0.43 20.21
CA GLY A 91 -14.87 0.56 21.24
C GLY A 91 -14.56 0.06 22.66
N TRP A 92 -14.69 -1.24 22.93
CA TRP A 92 -14.29 -1.85 24.20
C TRP A 92 -12.76 -1.94 24.35
N GLN A 93 -12.05 -2.36 23.30
CA GLN A 93 -10.59 -2.40 23.29
C GLN A 93 -9.95 -1.04 23.54
N ARG A 94 -10.50 0.02 22.93
CA ARG A 94 -10.09 1.41 23.14
C ARG A 94 -10.35 1.86 24.57
N ALA A 95 -11.56 1.63 25.09
CA ALA A 95 -11.89 1.97 26.47
C ALA A 95 -10.96 1.27 27.47
N GLY A 96 -10.64 -0.01 27.25
CA GLY A 96 -9.73 -0.78 28.08
C GLY A 96 -8.31 -0.21 28.16
N ARG A 97 -7.89 0.67 27.24
CA ARG A 97 -6.58 1.33 27.31
C ARG A 97 -6.46 2.30 28.49
N ALA A 98 -7.58 2.88 28.96
CA ALA A 98 -7.60 3.78 30.11
C ALA A 98 -7.42 3.07 31.47
N GLY A 99 -7.63 1.76 31.52
CA GLY A 99 -7.68 0.99 32.78
C GLY A 99 -6.47 0.07 33.03
N ARG A 100 -5.40 0.14 32.22
CA ARG A 100 -4.32 -0.87 32.28
C ARG A 100 -3.41 -0.76 33.48
N THR A 101 -3.13 0.45 33.96
CA THR A 101 -2.16 0.67 35.05
C THR A 101 -2.81 1.19 36.33
N GLN A 102 -4.02 1.75 36.23
CA GLN A 102 -4.79 2.35 37.33
C GLN A 102 -6.21 2.66 36.82
N PRO A 103 -7.16 3.02 37.72
CA PRO A 103 -8.48 3.47 37.30
C PRO A 103 -8.43 4.64 36.31
N GLY A 104 -9.26 4.58 35.29
CA GLY A 104 -9.34 5.58 34.23
C GLY A 104 -10.72 5.65 33.60
N ALA A 105 -10.91 6.64 32.71
CA ALA A 105 -12.17 6.92 32.06
C ALA A 105 -12.05 6.87 30.53
N ALA A 106 -13.12 6.46 29.87
CA ALA A 106 -13.25 6.48 28.43
C ALA A 106 -14.44 7.37 28.02
N TYR A 107 -14.17 8.39 27.22
CA TYR A 107 -15.15 9.32 26.69
C TYR A 107 -15.39 8.98 25.22
N ARG A 108 -16.58 8.52 24.90
CA ARG A 108 -17.00 8.22 23.53
C ARG A 108 -17.68 9.45 22.94
N LEU A 109 -17.23 9.91 21.78
CA LEU A 109 -17.80 11.08 21.09
C LEU A 109 -19.03 10.71 20.23
N TYR A 110 -19.77 9.69 20.66
CA TYR A 110 -20.95 9.14 20.00
C TYR A 110 -21.93 8.64 21.06
N THR A 111 -23.21 8.59 20.73
CA THR A 111 -24.27 8.26 21.71
C THR A 111 -24.24 6.78 22.09
N ALA A 112 -24.85 6.45 23.23
CA ALA A 112 -25.01 5.07 23.65
C ALA A 112 -25.84 4.26 22.63
N ASP A 113 -26.83 4.88 22.00
CA ASP A 113 -27.67 4.24 20.98
C ASP A 113 -26.89 3.96 19.69
N ASP A 114 -26.05 4.91 19.24
CA ASP A 114 -25.12 4.67 18.13
C ASP A 114 -24.12 3.54 18.47
N PHE A 115 -23.62 3.47 19.72
CA PHE A 115 -22.76 2.37 20.14
C PHE A 115 -23.45 1.01 20.02
N ARG A 116 -24.70 0.92 20.51
CA ARG A 116 -25.50 -0.32 20.49
C ARG A 116 -25.87 -0.75 19.08
N ALA A 117 -26.08 0.20 18.16
CA ALA A 117 -26.42 -0.07 16.77
C ALA A 117 -25.23 -0.54 15.91
N ARG A 118 -23.98 -0.39 16.38
CA ARG A 118 -22.78 -0.81 15.62
C ARG A 118 -22.61 -2.34 15.61
N PRO A 119 -21.93 -2.90 14.60
CA PRO A 119 -21.58 -4.32 14.57
C PRO A 119 -20.76 -4.74 15.80
N HIS A 120 -20.97 -5.96 16.30
CA HIS A 120 -20.22 -6.48 17.44
C HIS A 120 -18.71 -6.58 17.14
N HIS A 121 -18.35 -7.06 15.95
CA HIS A 121 -16.97 -7.27 15.50
C HIS A 121 -16.70 -6.55 14.17
N HIS A 122 -15.42 -6.35 13.86
CA HIS A 122 -15.01 -5.85 12.56
C HIS A 122 -15.18 -6.92 11.48
N THR A 123 -15.48 -6.48 10.26
CA THR A 123 -15.49 -7.36 9.09
C THR A 123 -14.10 -7.97 8.88
N PRO A 124 -13.98 -9.32 8.86
CA PRO A 124 -12.72 -10.02 8.63
C PRO A 124 -12.04 -9.65 7.31
N GLU A 125 -10.71 -9.68 7.28
CA GLU A 125 -9.94 -9.32 6.08
C GLU A 125 -10.24 -10.22 4.88
N ILE A 126 -10.50 -11.50 5.12
CA ILE A 126 -10.83 -12.46 4.05
C ILE A 126 -12.10 -12.06 3.27
N LEU A 127 -12.99 -11.27 3.86
CA LEU A 127 -14.21 -10.80 3.19
C LEU A 127 -14.00 -9.49 2.39
N ARG A 128 -12.89 -8.78 2.60
CA ARG A 128 -12.70 -7.40 2.12
C ARG A 128 -11.37 -7.09 1.44
N CYS A 129 -10.42 -8.02 1.45
CA CYS A 129 -9.09 -7.87 0.84
C CYS A 129 -8.93 -8.78 -0.40
N PRO A 130 -7.98 -8.49 -1.31
CA PRO A 130 -7.65 -9.38 -2.41
C PRO A 130 -7.21 -10.77 -1.92
N LEU A 131 -7.64 -11.84 -2.60
CA LEU A 131 -7.39 -13.21 -2.15
C LEU A 131 -6.31 -13.95 -2.94
N SER A 132 -5.75 -13.35 -4.00
CA SER A 132 -4.81 -14.04 -4.91
C SER A 132 -3.63 -14.70 -4.19
N SER A 133 -3.01 -14.04 -3.21
CA SER A 133 -1.90 -14.61 -2.43
C SER A 133 -2.36 -15.78 -1.56
N THR A 134 -3.49 -15.62 -0.86
CA THR A 134 -4.05 -16.64 0.03
C THR A 134 -4.48 -17.88 -0.76
N LEU A 135 -5.14 -17.70 -1.90
CA LEU A 135 -5.56 -18.79 -2.76
C LEU A 135 -4.37 -19.53 -3.38
N LEU A 136 -3.33 -18.80 -3.81
CA LEU A 136 -2.11 -19.43 -4.32
C LEU A 136 -1.47 -20.35 -3.27
N LEU A 137 -1.36 -19.89 -2.02
CA LEU A 137 -0.81 -20.67 -0.92
C LEU A 137 -1.70 -21.86 -0.55
N LEU A 138 -3.02 -21.67 -0.56
CA LEU A 138 -3.98 -22.74 -0.26
C LEU A 138 -3.88 -23.88 -1.29
N ILE A 139 -3.84 -23.54 -2.59
CA ILE A 139 -3.67 -24.51 -3.67
C ILE A 139 -2.28 -25.16 -3.57
N ALA A 140 -1.23 -24.41 -3.22
CA ALA A 140 0.11 -24.96 -3.01
C ALA A 140 0.17 -25.98 -1.87
N ALA A 141 -0.66 -25.80 -0.83
CA ALA A 141 -0.80 -26.76 0.27
C ALA A 141 -1.63 -28.00 -0.12
N GLY A 142 -2.18 -28.07 -1.33
CA GLY A 142 -3.01 -29.18 -1.80
C GLY A 142 -4.48 -29.10 -1.37
N ALA A 143 -4.91 -27.96 -0.84
CA ALA A 143 -6.31 -27.73 -0.46
C ALA A 143 -7.11 -27.11 -1.61
N GLU A 144 -8.38 -27.50 -1.72
CA GLU A 144 -9.28 -26.97 -2.74
C GLU A 144 -9.99 -25.69 -2.21
N PRO A 145 -9.84 -24.53 -2.87
CA PRO A 145 -10.40 -23.27 -2.39
C PRO A 145 -11.92 -23.24 -2.16
N SER A 146 -12.67 -24.02 -2.94
CA SER A 146 -14.14 -24.08 -2.91
C SER A 146 -14.68 -24.84 -1.70
N THR A 147 -13.95 -25.86 -1.22
CA THR A 147 -14.38 -26.76 -0.14
C THR A 147 -13.65 -26.53 1.17
N PHE A 148 -12.55 -25.75 1.16
CA PHE A 148 -11.76 -25.51 2.35
C PHE A 148 -12.59 -24.81 3.45
N PRO A 149 -12.64 -25.37 4.68
CA PRO A 149 -13.50 -24.88 5.75
C PRO A 149 -12.94 -23.61 6.41
N LEU A 150 -13.12 -22.47 5.75
CA LEU A 150 -12.77 -21.15 6.29
C LEU A 150 -13.74 -20.76 7.43
N ILE A 151 -13.21 -20.05 8.44
CA ILE A 151 -14.02 -19.48 9.53
C ILE A 151 -15.11 -18.57 8.96
N ASP A 152 -14.72 -17.69 8.03
CA ASP A 152 -15.61 -16.81 7.29
C ASP A 152 -15.40 -17.04 5.79
N THR A 153 -16.47 -17.40 5.08
CA THR A 153 -16.41 -17.69 3.65
C THR A 153 -16.36 -16.38 2.84
N PRO A 154 -15.31 -16.16 2.02
CA PRO A 154 -15.21 -14.98 1.17
C PRO A 154 -16.33 -14.92 0.12
N PRO A 155 -16.69 -13.70 -0.36
CA PRO A 155 -17.65 -13.56 -1.46
C PRO A 155 -17.23 -14.37 -2.70
N PRO A 156 -18.13 -15.14 -3.33
CA PRO A 156 -17.80 -15.95 -4.50
C PRO A 156 -17.18 -15.16 -5.65
N GLU A 157 -17.63 -13.92 -5.85
CA GLU A 157 -17.08 -13.00 -6.86
C GLU A 157 -15.61 -12.66 -6.59
N SER A 158 -15.23 -12.45 -5.32
CA SER A 158 -13.85 -12.16 -4.92
C SER A 158 -12.94 -13.37 -5.12
N VAL A 159 -13.44 -14.58 -4.83
CA VAL A 159 -12.71 -15.83 -5.09
C VAL A 159 -12.50 -16.01 -6.59
N LYS A 160 -13.56 -15.88 -7.39
CA LYS A 160 -13.51 -16.00 -8.85
C LYS A 160 -12.54 -14.98 -9.46
N ALA A 161 -12.65 -13.71 -9.08
CA ALA A 161 -11.74 -12.66 -9.56
C ALA A 161 -10.27 -12.97 -9.21
N SER A 162 -10.01 -13.48 -8.00
CA SER A 162 -8.65 -13.84 -7.58
C SER A 162 -8.10 -15.05 -8.35
N LEU A 163 -8.93 -16.06 -8.63
CA LEU A 163 -8.56 -17.22 -9.45
C LEU A 163 -8.31 -16.81 -10.90
N SER A 164 -9.15 -15.94 -11.49
CA SER A 164 -8.91 -15.41 -12.85
C SER A 164 -7.57 -14.68 -12.93
N ILE A 165 -7.22 -13.85 -11.94
CA ILE A 165 -5.89 -13.20 -11.90
C ILE A 165 -4.77 -14.23 -11.83
N LEU A 166 -4.88 -15.26 -10.98
CA LEU A 166 -3.87 -16.32 -10.89
C LEU A 166 -3.71 -17.08 -12.21
N LYS A 167 -4.82 -17.34 -12.91
CA LYS A 167 -4.80 -17.97 -14.24
C LYS A 167 -4.12 -17.09 -15.27
N GLU A 168 -4.45 -15.80 -15.32
CA GLU A 168 -3.84 -14.85 -16.25
C GLU A 168 -2.33 -14.64 -15.99
N LEU A 169 -1.88 -14.76 -14.73
CA LEU A 169 -0.45 -14.78 -14.38
C LEU A 169 0.26 -16.08 -14.79
N GLY A 170 -0.52 -17.11 -15.16
CA GLY A 170 -0.05 -18.46 -15.47
C GLY A 170 0.30 -19.27 -14.22
N ALA A 171 -0.19 -18.88 -13.04
CA ALA A 171 0.05 -19.59 -11.78
C ALA A 171 -0.77 -20.88 -11.68
N ILE A 172 -1.98 -20.88 -12.24
CA ILE A 172 -2.89 -22.03 -12.28
C ILE A 172 -3.29 -22.35 -13.71
N ASP A 173 -3.64 -23.60 -13.97
CA ASP A 173 -4.10 -24.09 -15.28
C ASP A 173 -5.54 -23.65 -15.60
N ASN A 174 -6.44 -23.73 -14.63
CA ASN A 174 -7.86 -23.47 -14.79
C ASN A 174 -8.49 -22.89 -13.50
N GLU A 175 -9.69 -22.31 -13.61
CA GLU A 175 -10.38 -21.66 -12.47
C GLU A 175 -11.28 -22.61 -11.67
N ASN A 176 -11.86 -23.64 -12.31
CA ASN A 176 -12.88 -24.49 -11.69
C ASN A 176 -12.26 -25.60 -10.81
N ASN A 177 -11.11 -26.13 -11.20
CA ASN A 177 -10.31 -27.13 -10.51
C ASN A 177 -8.83 -26.70 -10.55
N PRO A 178 -8.47 -25.66 -9.78
CA PRO A 178 -7.20 -24.97 -9.96
C PRO A 178 -6.03 -25.85 -9.52
N LYS A 179 -5.12 -26.14 -10.45
CA LYS A 179 -3.86 -26.83 -10.18
C LYS A 179 -2.69 -25.91 -10.48
N LEU A 180 -1.68 -25.93 -9.61
CA LEU A 180 -0.47 -25.13 -9.83
C LEU A 180 0.27 -25.60 -11.08
N THR A 181 0.58 -24.63 -11.96
CA THR A 181 1.53 -24.83 -13.04
C THR A 181 2.96 -24.88 -12.47
N VAL A 182 3.95 -25.18 -13.33
CA VAL A 182 5.37 -25.07 -12.95
C VAL A 182 5.72 -23.66 -12.49
N ILE A 183 5.17 -22.63 -13.15
CA ILE A 183 5.36 -21.22 -12.76
C ILE A 183 4.65 -20.95 -11.43
N GLY A 184 3.42 -21.45 -11.24
CA GLY A 184 2.68 -21.31 -9.99
C GLY A 184 3.40 -21.88 -8.78
N LYS A 185 4.00 -23.08 -8.93
CA LYS A 185 4.84 -23.70 -7.90
C LYS A 185 6.06 -22.86 -7.56
N LYS A 186 6.70 -22.22 -8.55
CA LYS A 186 7.79 -21.28 -8.28
C LYS A 186 7.27 -20.02 -7.59
N MET A 187 6.13 -19.47 -8.03
CA MET A 187 5.53 -18.27 -7.45
C MET A 187 5.17 -18.44 -5.98
N SER A 188 4.66 -19.62 -5.57
CA SER A 188 4.28 -19.91 -4.18
C SER A 188 5.48 -19.98 -3.22
N THR A 189 6.71 -20.04 -3.72
CA THR A 189 7.92 -20.00 -2.88
C THR A 189 8.28 -18.59 -2.41
N PHE A 190 7.77 -17.56 -3.09
CA PHE A 190 8.05 -16.16 -2.74
C PHE A 190 7.03 -15.62 -1.73
N PRO A 191 7.46 -14.97 -0.63
CA PRO A 191 6.58 -14.39 0.38
C PRO A 191 6.07 -12.98 -0.03
N ILE A 192 5.65 -12.82 -1.28
CA ILE A 192 5.17 -11.54 -1.85
C ILE A 192 3.92 -11.79 -2.72
N GLU A 193 3.27 -10.71 -3.15
CA GLU A 193 2.10 -10.82 -4.03
C GLU A 193 2.45 -11.56 -5.35
N PRO A 194 1.54 -12.43 -5.86
CA PRO A 194 1.75 -13.20 -7.10
C PRO A 194 2.22 -12.34 -8.28
N LYS A 195 1.67 -11.13 -8.44
CA LYS A 195 2.07 -10.18 -9.49
C LYS A 195 3.57 -9.87 -9.45
N TYR A 196 4.16 -9.68 -8.27
CA TYR A 196 5.59 -9.40 -8.13
C TYR A 196 6.43 -10.65 -8.30
N SER A 197 5.98 -11.81 -7.79
CA SER A 197 6.64 -13.09 -8.03
C SER A 197 6.75 -13.38 -9.53
N LYS A 198 5.69 -13.08 -10.29
CA LYS A 198 5.69 -13.21 -11.76
C LYS A 198 6.73 -12.31 -12.42
N VAL A 199 6.84 -11.05 -12.01
CA VAL A 199 7.87 -10.13 -12.52
C VAL A 199 9.27 -10.68 -12.24
N LEU A 200 9.55 -11.14 -11.02
CA LEU A 200 10.87 -11.70 -10.69
C LEU A 200 11.20 -12.91 -11.58
N LEU A 201 10.25 -13.83 -11.74
CA LEU A 201 10.42 -15.03 -12.55
C LEU A 201 10.65 -14.71 -14.04
N SER A 202 10.04 -13.65 -14.57
CA SER A 202 10.24 -13.20 -15.95
C SER A 202 11.47 -12.30 -16.14
N ALA A 203 12.02 -11.71 -15.08
CA ALA A 203 13.12 -10.75 -15.19
C ALA A 203 14.41 -11.25 -15.88
N PRO A 204 14.79 -12.55 -15.81
CA PRO A 204 15.90 -13.07 -16.60
C PRO A 204 15.71 -12.90 -18.12
N GLU A 205 14.48 -13.01 -18.63
CA GLU A 205 14.17 -12.85 -20.07
C GLU A 205 14.40 -11.40 -20.56
N TYR A 206 14.31 -10.43 -19.64
CA TYR A 206 14.53 -9.00 -19.91
C TYR A 206 15.92 -8.52 -19.46
N ASN A 207 16.79 -9.43 -19.02
CA ASN A 207 18.10 -9.12 -18.46
C ASN A 207 18.07 -8.10 -17.30
N CYS A 208 17.01 -8.06 -16.48
CA CYS A 208 16.81 -7.01 -15.47
C CYS A 208 16.54 -7.53 -14.04
N LEU A 209 16.97 -8.75 -13.71
CA LEU A 209 16.70 -9.36 -12.40
C LEU A 209 17.26 -8.54 -11.23
N ASP A 210 18.43 -7.91 -11.36
CA ASP A 210 19.03 -7.07 -10.31
C ASP A 210 18.16 -5.84 -9.97
N GLU A 211 17.69 -5.13 -11.02
CA GLU A 211 16.78 -4.01 -10.89
C GLU A 211 15.40 -4.42 -10.37
N ALA A 212 14.86 -5.53 -10.88
CA ALA A 212 13.54 -6.04 -10.49
C ALA A 212 13.52 -6.43 -9.00
N LEU A 213 14.54 -7.14 -8.52
CA LEU A 213 14.71 -7.46 -7.11
C LEU A 213 14.74 -6.20 -6.26
N SER A 214 15.54 -5.20 -6.67
CA SER A 214 15.68 -3.94 -5.95
C SER A 214 14.35 -3.17 -5.87
N LEU A 215 13.66 -3.03 -7.00
CA LEU A 215 12.39 -2.32 -7.08
C LEU A 215 11.28 -3.02 -6.28
N ILE A 216 11.10 -4.33 -6.48
CA ILE A 216 10.05 -5.11 -5.80
C ILE A 216 10.26 -5.12 -4.29
N SER A 217 11.51 -5.13 -3.83
CA SER A 217 11.81 -5.05 -2.39
C SER A 217 11.36 -3.73 -1.78
N VAL A 218 11.49 -2.62 -2.50
CA VAL A 218 10.99 -1.31 -2.07
C VAL A 218 9.47 -1.26 -2.14
N LEU A 219 8.86 -1.77 -3.21
CA LEU A 219 7.40 -1.83 -3.35
C LEU A 219 6.73 -2.71 -2.28
N SER A 220 7.45 -3.71 -1.76
CA SER A 220 6.99 -4.59 -0.68
C SER A 220 7.18 -3.99 0.73
N SER A 221 7.80 -2.81 0.82
CA SER A 221 7.98 -2.06 2.07
C SER A 221 6.99 -0.90 2.19
N GLU A 222 6.75 -0.41 3.41
CA GLU A 222 5.98 0.81 3.60
C GLU A 222 6.64 2.03 2.92
N ASN A 223 5.85 3.08 2.66
CA ASN A 223 6.30 4.29 1.96
C ASN A 223 7.66 4.82 2.47
N VAL A 224 8.63 4.89 1.57
CA VAL A 224 10.01 5.31 1.86
C VAL A 224 10.18 6.83 1.94
N PHE A 225 9.26 7.61 1.36
CA PHE A 225 9.31 9.06 1.42
C PHE A 225 8.64 9.59 2.69
N HIS A 226 9.32 10.50 3.38
CA HIS A 226 8.80 11.17 4.56
C HIS A 226 8.68 12.67 4.30
N THR A 227 7.47 13.22 4.32
CA THR A 227 7.23 14.65 4.07
C THR A 227 6.70 15.34 5.32
N PRO A 228 7.55 15.98 6.14
CA PRO A 228 7.09 16.78 7.28
C PRO A 228 6.24 17.95 6.80
N MET A 229 5.10 18.20 7.47
CA MET A 229 4.19 19.31 7.10
C MET A 229 4.89 20.67 7.03
N HIS A 230 5.78 20.97 7.99
CA HIS A 230 6.51 22.25 8.08
C HIS A 230 7.71 22.36 7.14
N LYS A 231 8.11 21.27 6.45
CA LYS A 231 9.26 21.25 5.51
C LYS A 231 8.88 20.65 4.17
N ARG A 232 7.63 20.82 3.77
CA ARG A 232 7.08 20.17 2.57
C ARG A 232 7.81 20.60 1.30
N GLU A 233 8.11 21.90 1.16
CA GLU A 233 8.82 22.44 -0.01
C GLU A 233 10.27 21.96 -0.07
N GLU A 234 10.97 21.97 1.07
CA GLU A 234 12.35 21.48 1.17
C GLU A 234 12.44 19.99 0.81
N ALA A 235 11.54 19.17 1.38
CA ALA A 235 11.46 17.75 1.06
C ALA A 235 11.18 17.50 -0.43
N PHE A 236 10.33 18.33 -1.05
CA PHE A 236 10.05 18.23 -2.49
C PHE A 236 11.28 18.58 -3.34
N LYS A 237 11.99 19.67 -3.01
CA LYS A 237 13.24 20.06 -3.68
C LYS A 237 14.29 18.96 -3.59
N VAL A 238 14.45 18.32 -2.43
CA VAL A 238 15.40 17.22 -2.27
C VAL A 238 14.97 15.97 -3.05
N LYS A 239 13.66 15.67 -3.09
CA LYS A 239 13.10 14.57 -3.88
C LYS A 239 13.42 14.70 -5.38
N GLN A 240 13.51 15.93 -5.92
CA GLN A 240 13.83 16.17 -7.33
C GLN A 240 15.10 15.47 -7.81
N LYS A 241 16.10 15.30 -6.93
CA LYS A 241 17.37 14.62 -7.24
C LYS A 241 17.20 13.16 -7.66
N PHE A 242 16.12 12.52 -7.25
CA PHE A 242 15.85 11.10 -7.52
C PHE A 242 14.81 10.88 -8.62
N LEU A 243 14.09 11.93 -9.01
CA LEU A 243 12.99 11.82 -9.96
C LEU A 243 13.51 11.31 -11.31
N SER A 244 12.81 10.31 -11.84
CA SER A 244 13.03 9.83 -13.19
C SER A 244 11.93 10.33 -14.12
N PRO A 245 12.26 10.80 -15.33
CA PRO A 245 11.25 11.15 -16.34
C PRO A 245 10.42 9.93 -16.78
N LEU A 246 10.92 8.71 -16.54
CA LEU A 246 10.20 7.46 -16.81
C LEU A 246 9.13 7.15 -15.74
N GLY A 247 9.16 7.85 -14.61
CA GLY A 247 8.14 7.80 -13.56
C GLY A 247 8.62 7.26 -12.21
N ASP A 248 7.65 6.93 -11.36
CA ASP A 248 7.82 6.63 -9.95
C ASP A 248 8.53 5.31 -9.69
N HIS A 249 8.32 4.27 -10.51
CA HIS A 249 9.01 2.98 -10.33
C HIS A 249 10.53 3.16 -10.45
N ILE A 250 10.98 3.90 -11.47
CA ILE A 250 12.40 4.19 -11.67
C ILE A 250 12.91 5.18 -10.62
N THR A 251 12.08 6.13 -10.19
CA THR A 251 12.40 7.03 -9.07
C THR A 251 12.67 6.25 -7.77
N LEU A 252 11.83 5.27 -7.43
CA LEU A 252 12.02 4.41 -6.26
C LEU A 252 13.29 3.55 -6.39
N LEU A 253 13.54 3.01 -7.58
CA LEU A 253 14.77 2.27 -7.86
C LEU A 253 16.02 3.15 -7.66
N ASN A 254 15.99 4.39 -8.15
CA ASN A 254 17.09 5.36 -7.96
C ASN A 254 17.35 5.66 -6.48
N VAL A 255 16.28 5.88 -5.71
CA VAL A 255 16.38 6.08 -4.25
C VAL A 255 17.05 4.89 -3.59
N PHE A 256 16.64 3.67 -3.92
CA PHE A 256 17.18 2.46 -3.30
C PHE A 256 18.63 2.18 -3.71
N LYS A 257 18.96 2.35 -5.00
CA LYS A 257 20.34 2.24 -5.50
C LYS A 257 21.25 3.27 -4.79
N ALA A 258 20.77 4.51 -4.60
CA ALA A 258 21.51 5.54 -3.88
C ALA A 258 21.67 5.20 -2.38
N PHE A 259 20.61 4.73 -1.72
CA PHE A 259 20.65 4.29 -0.32
C PHE A 259 21.65 3.17 -0.08
N CYS A 260 21.72 2.18 -0.99
CA CYS A 260 22.66 1.07 -0.87
C CYS A 260 24.12 1.53 -0.92
N LYS A 261 24.42 2.57 -1.71
CA LYS A 261 25.76 3.15 -1.89
C LYS A 261 26.12 4.22 -0.85
N ALA A 262 25.14 4.75 -0.13
CA ALA A 262 25.34 5.88 0.77
C ALA A 262 26.19 5.52 2.00
N PRO A 263 27.23 6.31 2.33
CA PRO A 263 27.87 6.25 3.63
C PRO A 263 26.92 6.80 4.71
N LEU A 264 27.08 6.36 5.96
CA LEU A 264 26.28 6.86 7.10
C LEU A 264 24.76 6.87 6.79
N LYS A 265 24.22 5.74 6.30
CA LYS A 265 22.85 5.58 5.77
C LYS A 265 21.74 6.29 6.56
N LYS A 266 21.81 6.28 7.90
CA LYS A 266 20.84 6.96 8.77
C LYS A 266 20.84 8.48 8.60
N GLN A 267 22.02 9.08 8.52
CA GLN A 267 22.19 10.52 8.30
C GLN A 267 21.79 10.89 6.87
N TRP A 268 22.24 10.11 5.89
CA TRP A 268 21.85 10.29 4.49
C TRP A 268 20.33 10.26 4.29
N CYS A 269 19.62 9.32 4.93
CA CYS A 269 18.15 9.27 4.89
C CYS A 269 17.51 10.52 5.50
N LYS A 270 18.06 11.04 6.60
CA LYS A 270 17.54 12.24 7.28
C LYS A 270 17.66 13.46 6.37
N GLU A 271 18.80 13.63 5.71
CA GLU A 271 19.06 14.72 4.76
C GLU A 271 18.21 14.62 3.50
N ASN A 272 17.87 13.38 3.08
CA ASN A 272 17.08 13.13 1.88
C ASN A 272 15.58 12.96 2.12
N TYR A 273 15.10 13.19 3.35
CA TYR A 273 13.68 13.03 3.71
C TYR A 273 13.14 11.61 3.45
N LEU A 274 13.97 10.60 3.75
CA LEU A 274 13.67 9.19 3.55
C LEU A 274 13.54 8.44 4.88
N ASN A 275 12.70 7.40 4.89
CA ASN A 275 12.54 6.53 6.04
C ASN A 275 13.62 5.43 6.04
N HIS A 276 14.64 5.62 6.88
CA HIS A 276 15.73 4.65 7.05
C HIS A 276 15.24 3.24 7.39
N LYS A 277 14.24 3.10 8.27
CA LYS A 277 13.73 1.78 8.68
C LYS A 277 13.15 1.02 7.49
N ASN A 278 12.34 1.69 6.68
CA ASN A 278 11.68 1.07 5.53
C ASN A 278 12.70 0.70 4.45
N LEU A 279 13.72 1.54 4.22
CA LEU A 279 14.81 1.22 3.29
C LEU A 279 15.71 0.08 3.79
N THR A 280 16.01 0.01 5.09
CA THR A 280 16.72 -1.13 5.69
C THR A 280 15.92 -2.42 5.53
N TYR A 281 14.61 -2.38 5.83
CA TYR A 281 13.72 -3.52 5.61
C TYR A 281 13.68 -3.95 4.13
N ALA A 282 13.64 -2.99 3.19
CA ALA A 282 13.75 -3.31 1.77
C ALA A 282 15.08 -4.00 1.41
N CYS A 283 16.20 -3.69 2.07
CA CYS A 283 17.44 -4.45 1.88
C CYS A 283 17.33 -5.91 2.38
N GLU A 284 16.66 -6.13 3.51
CA GLU A 284 16.43 -7.48 4.06
C GLU A 284 15.52 -8.30 3.14
N VAL A 285 14.40 -7.71 2.69
CA VAL A 285 13.50 -8.31 1.69
C VAL A 285 14.27 -8.66 0.43
N ARG A 286 15.13 -7.76 -0.05
CA ARG A 286 15.94 -8.00 -1.25
C ARG A 286 16.85 -9.20 -1.11
N GLN A 287 17.50 -9.37 0.04
CA GLN A 287 18.37 -10.51 0.31
C GLN A 287 17.59 -11.82 0.33
N GLN A 288 16.40 -11.83 0.97
CA GLN A 288 15.53 -13.00 0.99
C GLN A 288 15.05 -13.39 -0.41
N LEU A 289 14.60 -12.42 -1.21
CA LEU A 289 14.15 -12.66 -2.58
C LEU A 289 15.31 -13.16 -3.48
N LEU A 290 16.51 -12.60 -3.33
CA LEU A 290 17.70 -13.06 -4.03
C LEU A 290 18.02 -14.52 -3.70
N ALA A 291 17.98 -14.89 -2.41
CA ALA A 291 18.23 -16.26 -1.98
C ALA A 291 17.21 -17.26 -2.57
N ILE A 292 15.94 -16.85 -2.71
CA ILE A 292 14.92 -17.66 -3.39
C ILE A 292 15.23 -17.79 -4.89
N CYS A 293 15.55 -16.69 -5.57
CA CYS A 293 15.94 -16.72 -6.98
C CYS A 293 17.15 -17.63 -7.24
N GLN A 294 18.15 -17.62 -6.36
CA GLN A 294 19.32 -18.52 -6.44
C GLN A 294 18.93 -19.98 -6.26
N LYS A 295 18.05 -20.32 -5.30
CA LYS A 295 17.52 -21.68 -5.14
C LYS A 295 16.72 -22.15 -6.36
N LEU A 296 16.10 -21.23 -7.09
CA LEU A 296 15.40 -21.50 -8.34
C LEU A 296 16.32 -21.51 -9.57
N ASN A 297 17.65 -21.44 -9.38
CA ASN A 297 18.67 -21.40 -10.43
C ASN A 297 18.50 -20.25 -11.44
N MET A 298 18.08 -19.08 -10.96
CA MET A 298 17.92 -17.89 -11.80
C MET A 298 19.23 -17.09 -11.86
N THR A 299 19.68 -16.77 -13.08
CA THR A 299 20.85 -15.92 -13.30
C THR A 299 20.54 -14.46 -12.97
N VAL A 300 21.37 -13.84 -12.14
CA VAL A 300 21.28 -12.40 -11.84
C VAL A 300 21.93 -11.60 -12.97
N SER A 301 21.11 -10.80 -13.64
CA SER A 301 21.50 -9.91 -14.73
C SER A 301 21.04 -8.48 -14.44
N SER A 302 21.79 -7.49 -14.91
CA SER A 302 21.40 -6.07 -14.83
C SER A 302 21.16 -5.50 -16.21
N CYS A 303 20.09 -4.71 -16.35
CA CYS A 303 19.78 -3.99 -17.59
C CYS A 303 20.54 -2.65 -17.69
N GLY A 304 21.41 -2.34 -16.72
CA GLY A 304 22.15 -1.07 -16.67
C GLY A 304 21.20 0.13 -16.63
N GLN A 305 21.26 0.95 -17.68
CA GLN A 305 20.38 2.12 -17.87
C GLN A 305 19.20 1.86 -18.84
N ALA A 306 19.09 0.66 -19.40
CA ALA A 306 18.01 0.28 -20.30
C ALA A 306 16.72 -0.03 -19.53
N TYR A 307 16.21 0.95 -18.78
CA TYR A 307 15.03 0.81 -17.91
C TYR A 307 13.75 0.45 -18.64
N ASP A 308 13.69 0.62 -19.96
CA ASP A 308 12.60 0.10 -20.80
C ASP A 308 12.44 -1.42 -20.64
N GLN A 309 13.53 -2.17 -20.46
CA GLN A 309 13.48 -3.61 -20.22
C GLN A 309 12.83 -3.93 -18.87
N LEU A 310 13.17 -3.17 -17.84
CA LEU A 310 12.53 -3.30 -16.53
C LEU A 310 11.04 -2.95 -16.58
N LEU A 311 10.66 -1.86 -17.26
CA LEU A 311 9.27 -1.45 -17.40
C LEU A 311 8.44 -2.46 -18.20
N LYS A 312 9.02 -3.05 -19.26
CA LYS A 312 8.41 -4.19 -19.97
C LYS A 312 8.27 -5.41 -19.08
N CYS A 313 9.30 -5.75 -18.30
CA CYS A 313 9.27 -6.85 -17.35
C CYS A 313 8.17 -6.67 -16.29
N LEU A 314 7.98 -5.45 -15.76
CA LEU A 314 6.90 -5.16 -14.81
C LEU A 314 5.51 -5.49 -15.38
N LEU A 315 5.30 -5.30 -16.69
CA LEU A 315 4.03 -5.66 -17.34
C LEU A 315 3.75 -7.17 -17.27
N CYS A 316 4.76 -8.04 -17.12
CA CYS A 316 4.53 -9.49 -17.02
C CYS A 316 3.68 -9.87 -15.81
N GLY A 317 3.77 -9.10 -14.73
CA GLY A 317 2.95 -9.29 -13.53
C GLY A 317 1.87 -8.24 -13.33
N LEU A 318 2.04 -7.03 -13.88
CA LEU A 318 1.16 -5.89 -13.68
C LEU A 318 0.40 -5.49 -14.95
N PHE A 319 0.23 -6.40 -15.93
CA PHE A 319 -0.46 -6.10 -17.19
C PHE A 319 -1.90 -5.60 -16.99
N THR A 320 -2.58 -6.03 -15.92
CA THR A 320 -3.92 -5.54 -15.54
C THR A 320 -3.90 -4.09 -15.07
N ASN A 321 -2.74 -3.58 -14.67
CA ASN A 321 -2.57 -2.27 -14.06
C ASN A 321 -2.09 -1.23 -15.07
N CYS A 322 -2.72 -1.25 -16.25
CA CYS A 322 -2.45 -0.27 -17.30
C CYS A 322 -3.55 0.80 -17.36
N ALA A 323 -3.17 2.01 -17.76
CA ALA A 323 -4.10 3.10 -18.00
C ALA A 323 -3.71 3.91 -19.24
N TRP A 324 -4.70 4.47 -19.93
CA TRP A 324 -4.50 5.23 -21.17
C TRP A 324 -5.12 6.60 -21.09
N GLN A 325 -4.44 7.58 -21.68
CA GLN A 325 -4.91 8.95 -21.69
C GLN A 325 -6.22 9.04 -22.46
N ARG A 326 -7.20 9.77 -21.92
CA ARG A 326 -8.42 10.10 -22.66
C ARG A 326 -8.12 11.06 -23.81
N GLY A 327 -8.80 10.86 -24.95
CA GLY A 327 -8.78 11.78 -26.07
C GLY A 327 -9.33 13.17 -25.68
N VAL A 328 -8.84 14.21 -26.35
CA VAL A 328 -9.09 15.63 -26.02
C VAL A 328 -10.56 16.06 -26.22
N GLY A 329 -11.40 15.24 -26.87
CA GLY A 329 -12.81 15.56 -27.19
C GLY A 329 -13.87 14.86 -26.32
N GLY A 330 -13.50 14.07 -25.31
CA GLY A 330 -14.49 13.45 -24.42
C GLY A 330 -14.95 14.44 -23.36
N ALA A 331 -16.25 14.80 -23.35
CA ALA A 331 -16.90 15.66 -22.37
C ALA A 331 -16.80 15.08 -20.94
N GLY A 332 -15.63 15.24 -20.31
CA GLY A 332 -15.41 14.98 -18.90
C GLY A 332 -15.14 16.32 -18.25
N GLY A 333 -16.11 16.84 -17.49
CA GLY A 333 -15.95 18.08 -16.73
C GLY A 333 -14.70 18.07 -15.85
N ALA A 334 -14.32 19.24 -15.31
CA ALA A 334 -13.10 19.53 -14.54
C ALA A 334 -12.81 18.64 -13.28
N GLY A 335 -13.52 17.51 -13.11
CA GLY A 335 -13.28 16.46 -12.13
C GLY A 335 -13.04 15.05 -12.69
N ALA A 336 -13.19 14.81 -14.01
CA ALA A 336 -13.00 13.48 -14.60
C ALA A 336 -11.51 13.13 -14.72
N GLY A 337 -11.13 11.92 -14.28
CA GLY A 337 -9.76 11.42 -14.38
C GLY A 337 -9.22 11.49 -15.82
N ARG A 338 -8.00 12.01 -15.99
CA ARG A 338 -7.31 12.17 -17.29
C ARG A 338 -7.04 10.83 -18.00
N TYR A 339 -7.09 9.73 -17.27
CA TYR A 339 -6.83 8.38 -17.77
C TYR A 339 -8.02 7.45 -17.54
N VAL A 340 -8.09 6.40 -18.35
CA VAL A 340 -8.98 5.25 -18.16
C VAL A 340 -8.13 4.01 -17.92
N THR A 341 -8.41 3.30 -16.83
CA THR A 341 -7.73 2.04 -16.49
C THR A 341 -8.18 0.91 -17.41
N ALA A 342 -7.45 -0.19 -17.44
CA ALA A 342 -7.84 -1.38 -18.20
C ALA A 342 -9.20 -1.95 -17.79
N ALA A 343 -9.60 -1.75 -16.53
CA ALA A 343 -10.92 -2.08 -16.01
C ALA A 343 -12.01 -1.03 -16.34
N GLY A 344 -11.72 -0.04 -17.19
CA GLY A 344 -12.69 0.99 -17.62
C GLY A 344 -12.91 2.13 -16.61
N ALA A 345 -12.22 2.15 -15.47
CA ALA A 345 -12.41 3.18 -14.45
C ALA A 345 -11.67 4.48 -14.82
N ALA A 346 -12.32 5.62 -14.63
CA ALA A 346 -11.68 6.93 -14.73
C ALA A 346 -10.70 7.13 -13.56
N ALA A 347 -9.45 7.48 -13.85
CA ALA A 347 -8.42 7.68 -12.84
C ALA A 347 -7.53 8.91 -13.14
N ALA A 348 -7.02 9.53 -12.08
CA ALA A 348 -6.06 10.62 -12.14
C ALA A 348 -4.68 10.16 -11.62
N LEU A 349 -3.63 10.85 -12.07
CA LEU A 349 -2.30 10.72 -11.45
C LEU A 349 -2.32 11.33 -10.06
N HIS A 350 -1.80 10.62 -9.07
CA HIS A 350 -1.65 11.19 -7.74
C HIS A 350 -0.69 12.40 -7.76
N PRO A 351 -0.98 13.51 -7.05
CA PRO A 351 -0.16 14.73 -7.09
C PRO A 351 1.30 14.55 -6.67
N ALA A 352 1.60 13.49 -5.90
CA ALA A 352 2.96 13.18 -5.46
C ALA A 352 3.81 12.44 -6.50
N SER A 353 3.21 12.03 -7.62
CA SER A 353 3.89 11.32 -8.70
C SER A 353 4.85 12.23 -9.47
N ALA A 354 5.99 11.67 -9.88
CA ALA A 354 6.94 12.31 -10.79
C ALA A 354 6.30 12.75 -12.11
N LEU A 355 5.29 12.02 -12.59
CA LEU A 355 4.64 12.27 -13.89
C LEU A 355 3.51 13.30 -13.82
N HIS A 356 3.13 13.77 -12.63
CA HIS A 356 1.98 14.67 -12.47
C HIS A 356 2.15 16.00 -13.24
N ALA A 357 3.36 16.57 -13.18
CA ALA A 357 3.70 17.85 -13.81
C ALA A 357 4.24 17.72 -15.24
N VAL A 358 4.52 16.50 -15.73
CA VAL A 358 5.15 16.28 -17.04
C VAL A 358 4.19 16.66 -18.18
N ARG A 359 4.72 17.37 -19.18
CA ARG A 359 4.00 17.81 -20.39
C ARG A 359 4.90 17.57 -21.63
N PRO A 360 4.38 16.96 -22.73
CA PRO A 360 3.06 16.33 -22.85
C PRO A 360 2.93 15.14 -21.90
N ALA A 361 1.69 14.80 -21.51
CA ALA A 361 1.52 13.66 -20.63
C ALA A 361 1.66 12.34 -21.40
N PRO A 362 2.16 11.27 -20.75
CA PRO A 362 2.32 9.98 -21.41
C PRO A 362 0.99 9.41 -21.90
N PRO A 363 0.94 8.83 -23.12
CA PRO A 363 -0.30 8.27 -23.67
C PRO A 363 -0.74 6.98 -22.95
N ALA A 364 0.20 6.24 -22.38
CA ALA A 364 -0.05 5.02 -21.62
C ALA A 364 0.82 4.98 -20.36
N LEU A 365 0.25 4.42 -19.30
CA LEU A 365 0.85 4.32 -17.98
C LEU A 365 0.70 2.91 -17.43
N LEU A 366 1.71 2.49 -16.67
CA LEU A 366 1.66 1.39 -15.72
C LEU A 366 1.52 1.97 -14.31
N TYR A 367 0.66 1.41 -13.47
CA TYR A 367 0.52 1.78 -12.06
C TYR A 367 0.68 0.58 -11.12
N THR A 368 1.06 0.82 -9.87
CA THR A 368 1.13 -0.27 -8.86
C THR A 368 -0.21 -0.46 -8.15
N GLU A 369 -0.86 0.64 -7.74
CA GLU A 369 -2.09 0.60 -6.95
C GLU A 369 -3.11 1.64 -7.45
N LEU A 370 -4.40 1.33 -7.26
CA LEU A 370 -5.50 2.28 -7.42
C LEU A 370 -6.09 2.61 -6.06
N LEU A 371 -6.02 3.88 -5.68
CA LEU A 371 -6.58 4.39 -4.44
C LEU A 371 -7.84 5.22 -4.74
N SER A 372 -8.99 4.72 -4.28
CA SER A 372 -10.25 5.46 -4.33
C SER A 372 -10.49 6.22 -3.02
N THR A 373 -10.57 7.56 -3.12
CA THR A 373 -10.98 8.45 -2.03
C THR A 373 -12.22 9.26 -2.46
N SER A 374 -12.10 10.58 -2.69
CA SER A 374 -13.10 11.41 -3.37
C SER A 374 -13.01 11.25 -4.89
N ARG A 375 -11.83 10.93 -5.41
CA ARG A 375 -11.54 10.54 -6.79
C ARG A 375 -10.63 9.32 -6.76
N THR A 376 -10.54 8.63 -7.89
CA THR A 376 -9.63 7.50 -8.06
C THR A 376 -8.27 7.99 -8.51
N TYR A 377 -7.24 7.65 -7.74
CA TYR A 377 -5.84 8.00 -8.01
C TYR A 377 -5.03 6.75 -8.32
N MET A 378 -4.21 6.82 -9.36
CA MET A 378 -3.14 5.87 -9.60
C MET A 378 -1.93 6.24 -8.75
N LEU A 379 -1.41 5.27 -8.00
CA LEU A 379 -0.20 5.39 -7.18
C LEU A 379 0.95 4.62 -7.82
N THR A 380 2.15 5.18 -7.68
CA THR A 380 3.40 4.67 -8.26
C THR A 380 3.24 4.38 -9.74
N VAL A 381 3.40 5.41 -10.57
CA VAL A 381 3.15 5.31 -12.01
C VAL A 381 4.41 5.43 -12.84
N SER A 382 4.49 4.70 -13.94
CA SER A 382 5.54 4.87 -14.96
C SER A 382 4.96 4.94 -16.35
N ALA A 383 5.62 5.71 -17.22
CA ALA A 383 5.27 5.79 -18.63
C ALA A 383 5.63 4.46 -19.31
N ILE A 384 4.74 3.96 -20.16
CA ILE A 384 4.97 2.76 -20.96
C ILE A 384 4.61 3.01 -22.42
N GLN A 385 5.19 2.23 -23.33
CA GLN A 385 4.76 2.27 -24.72
C GLN A 385 3.54 1.36 -24.90
N PRO A 386 2.47 1.81 -25.58
CA PRO A 386 1.25 1.01 -25.78
C PRO A 386 1.52 -0.36 -26.42
N GLN A 387 2.51 -0.48 -27.32
CA GLN A 387 2.87 -1.75 -27.95
C GLN A 387 3.39 -2.81 -26.99
N TRP A 388 3.98 -2.44 -25.85
CA TRP A 388 4.58 -3.40 -24.92
C TRP A 388 3.54 -4.35 -24.33
N LEU A 389 2.32 -3.87 -24.08
CA LEU A 389 1.24 -4.72 -23.58
C LEU A 389 0.86 -5.80 -24.59
N HIS A 390 0.89 -5.49 -25.89
CA HIS A 390 0.64 -6.47 -26.95
C HIS A 390 1.73 -7.54 -27.05
N GLN A 391 2.96 -7.20 -26.70
CA GLN A 391 4.10 -8.13 -26.69
C GLN A 391 4.05 -9.05 -25.46
N VAL A 392 3.70 -8.50 -24.30
CA VAL A 392 3.77 -9.21 -23.01
C VAL A 392 2.49 -10.00 -22.71
N ALA A 393 1.32 -9.44 -23.00
CA ALA A 393 0.02 -10.03 -22.68
C ALA A 393 -0.96 -9.87 -23.87
N PRO A 394 -0.73 -10.56 -25.01
CA PRO A 394 -1.48 -10.35 -26.24
C PRO A 394 -2.98 -10.64 -26.12
N GLU A 395 -3.37 -11.64 -25.32
CA GLU A 395 -4.78 -11.95 -25.08
C GLU A 395 -5.47 -10.84 -24.29
N TYR A 396 -4.82 -10.36 -23.22
CA TYR A 396 -5.32 -9.26 -22.41
C TYR A 396 -5.42 -7.97 -23.21
N ALA A 397 -4.40 -7.65 -24.01
CA ALA A 397 -4.37 -6.49 -24.87
C ALA A 397 -5.51 -6.48 -25.90
N ARG A 398 -5.88 -7.64 -26.44
CA ARG A 398 -7.04 -7.80 -27.34
C ARG A 398 -8.36 -7.50 -26.61
N ARG A 399 -8.55 -8.01 -25.39
CA ARG A 399 -9.75 -7.71 -24.57
C ARG A 399 -9.89 -6.21 -24.27
N CYS A 400 -8.80 -5.55 -23.88
CA CYS A 400 -8.79 -4.12 -23.60
C CYS A 400 -9.10 -3.22 -24.80
N ARG A 401 -8.90 -3.70 -26.04
CA ARG A 401 -9.31 -3.00 -27.27
C ARG A 401 -10.78 -3.20 -27.58
N ALA A 402 -11.31 -4.41 -27.38
CA ALA A 402 -12.72 -4.71 -27.61
C ALA A 402 -13.66 -3.98 -26.64
N SER A 403 -13.15 -3.57 -25.47
CA SER A 403 -13.89 -2.82 -24.45
C SER A 403 -13.74 -1.29 -24.54
N ARG A 404 -13.12 -0.78 -25.61
CA ARG A 404 -13.02 0.66 -25.93
C ARG A 404 -13.81 0.96 -27.18
#